data_AF-W2W3J7-F1
#
_entry.id   AF-W2W3J7-F1
#
_cell.length_a   1.000
_cell.length_b   1.000
_cell.length_c   1.000
_cell.angle_alpha   90.00
_cell.angle_beta   90.00
_cell.angle_gamma   90.00
#
_symmetry.space_group_name_H-M   'P 1'
#
loop_
_entity.id
_entity.type
_entity.pdbx_description
1 polymer ?
#
loop_
_entity_poly.entity_id
_entity_poly.type
_entity_poly.pdbx_seq_one_letter_code
_entity_poly.pdbx_strand_id
1 'polypeptide(L)'
;MPPAKKRKATNTVRREEATALRKQIAVLQSQVHKLQAQAEQASSDHLQLLKRSLRTKNVLQELLQDQKLVFAGAQSELMDYLEKQPMNPLYTYIHLPKCWDKRKQILVDLKDEKLTVALQYILARSQNLNLENRHASEHRYEDTDGNFCCNRFESEVMNPLPVFV
;
A
#
# COMPACT_ATOMS: atom_id res chain seq x y z
N MET A 1 -78.94 -31.52 24.57
CA MET A 1 -77.89 -32.26 23.83
C MET A 1 -77.86 -31.78 22.39
N PRO A 2 -76.70 -31.42 21.80
CA PRO A 2 -76.64 -31.10 20.38
C PRO A 2 -76.82 -32.38 19.55
N PRO A 3 -77.47 -32.32 18.37
CA PRO A 3 -77.75 -33.50 17.56
C PRO A 3 -76.47 -34.10 16.95
N ALA A 4 -76.40 -35.44 16.93
CA ALA A 4 -75.29 -36.22 16.40
C ALA A 4 -75.07 -35.94 14.90
N LYS A 5 -73.84 -35.58 14.52
CA LYS A 5 -73.45 -35.35 13.12
C LYS A 5 -73.61 -36.65 12.32
N LYS A 6 -74.45 -36.62 11.28
CA LYS A 6 -74.57 -37.72 10.31
C LYS A 6 -73.23 -37.92 9.59
N ARG A 7 -72.76 -39.17 9.52
CA ARG A 7 -71.55 -39.56 8.78
C ARG A 7 -71.70 -39.15 7.31
N LYS A 8 -70.75 -38.36 6.81
CA LYS A 8 -70.66 -38.02 5.37
C LYS A 8 -70.25 -39.26 4.58
N ALA A 9 -70.76 -39.41 3.36
CA ALA A 9 -70.40 -40.51 2.46
C ALA A 9 -68.94 -40.39 2.00
N THR A 10 -68.21 -41.50 1.94
CA THR A 10 -66.75 -41.55 1.66
C THR A 10 -66.33 -40.80 0.39
N ASN A 11 -67.15 -40.81 -0.66
CA ASN A 11 -66.88 -40.09 -1.91
C ASN A 11 -66.86 -38.56 -1.71
N THR A 12 -67.78 -38.04 -0.88
CA THR A 12 -67.87 -36.60 -0.58
C THR A 12 -66.66 -36.10 0.20
N VAL A 13 -66.20 -36.88 1.20
CA VAL A 13 -65.00 -36.56 1.99
C VAL A 13 -63.76 -36.54 1.11
N ARG A 14 -63.55 -37.56 0.26
CA ARG A 14 -62.42 -37.60 -0.69
C ARG A 14 -62.43 -36.44 -1.67
N ARG A 15 -63.62 -36.00 -2.11
CA ARG A 15 -63.76 -34.86 -3.04
C ARG A 15 -63.43 -33.54 -2.34
N GLU A 16 -63.91 -33.35 -1.11
CA GLU A 16 -63.56 -32.19 -0.27
C GLU A 16 -62.04 -32.12 -0.03
N GLU A 17 -61.40 -33.24 0.36
CA GLU A 17 -59.95 -33.33 0.55
C GLU A 17 -59.17 -33.05 -0.74
N ALA A 18 -59.59 -33.63 -1.87
CA ALA A 18 -58.97 -33.34 -3.17
C ALA A 18 -59.10 -31.87 -3.58
N THR A 19 -60.19 -31.19 -3.23
CA THR A 19 -60.32 -29.74 -3.46
C THR A 19 -59.44 -28.92 -2.53
N ALA A 20 -59.31 -29.31 -1.25
CA ALA A 20 -58.44 -28.63 -0.29
C ALA A 20 -56.96 -28.75 -0.69
N LEU A 21 -56.53 -29.94 -1.10
CA LEU A 21 -55.17 -30.17 -1.60
C LEU A 21 -54.87 -29.36 -2.86
N ARG A 22 -55.81 -29.30 -3.82
CA ARG A 22 -55.64 -28.46 -5.03
C ARG A 22 -55.49 -26.97 -4.67
N LYS A 23 -56.24 -26.48 -3.68
CA LYS A 23 -56.09 -25.10 -3.19
C LYS A 23 -54.72 -24.88 -2.56
N GLN A 24 -54.22 -25.81 -1.76
CA GLN A 24 -52.88 -25.73 -1.18
C GLN A 24 -51.79 -25.72 -2.24
N ILE A 25 -51.89 -26.58 -3.26
CA ILE A 25 -50.97 -26.59 -4.40
C ILE A 25 -50.96 -25.22 -5.09
N ALA A 26 -52.13 -24.64 -5.37
CA ALA A 26 -52.20 -23.32 -6.00
C ALA A 26 -51.55 -22.21 -5.15
N VAL A 27 -51.75 -22.24 -3.82
CA VAL A 27 -51.12 -21.30 -2.89
C VAL A 27 -49.60 -21.49 -2.87
N LEU A 28 -49.12 -22.73 -2.76
CA LEU A 28 -47.69 -23.04 -2.75
C LEU A 28 -47.02 -22.64 -4.07
N GLN A 29 -47.66 -22.90 -5.21
CA GLN A 29 -47.17 -22.44 -6.52
C GLN A 29 -47.05 -20.91 -6.58
N SER A 30 -48.04 -20.19 -6.05
CA SER A 30 -47.97 -18.72 -5.99
C SER A 30 -46.83 -18.22 -5.10
N GLN A 31 -46.52 -18.91 -4.00
CA GLN A 31 -45.41 -18.58 -3.11
C GLN A 31 -44.07 -18.87 -3.76
N VAL A 32 -43.92 -20.01 -4.44
CA VAL A 32 -42.70 -20.35 -5.19
C VAL A 32 -42.41 -19.31 -6.26
N HIS A 33 -43.42 -18.90 -7.04
CA HIS A 33 -43.23 -17.84 -8.04
C HIS A 33 -42.81 -16.50 -7.43
N LYS A 34 -43.37 -16.12 -6.27
CA LYS A 34 -42.94 -14.91 -5.56
C LYS A 34 -41.49 -15.00 -5.08
N LEU A 35 -41.11 -16.14 -4.49
CA LEU A 35 -39.74 -16.36 -4.02
C LEU A 35 -38.74 -16.39 -5.16
N GLN A 36 -39.09 -17.00 -6.30
CA GLN A 36 -38.27 -16.98 -7.51
C GLN A 36 -38.07 -15.55 -8.04
N ALA A 37 -39.14 -14.76 -8.16
CA ALA A 37 -39.04 -13.36 -8.59
C ALA A 37 -38.18 -12.52 -7.62
N GLN A 38 -38.28 -12.76 -6.31
CA GLN A 38 -37.45 -12.09 -5.31
C GLN A 38 -35.97 -12.50 -5.41
N ALA A 39 -35.69 -13.79 -5.66
CA ALA A 39 -34.32 -14.28 -5.84
C ALA A 39 -33.66 -13.69 -7.10
N GLU A 40 -34.41 -13.60 -8.20
CA GLU A 40 -33.95 -12.95 -9.44
C GLU A 40 -33.65 -11.47 -9.23
N GLN A 41 -34.52 -10.76 -8.52
CA GLN A 41 -34.30 -9.35 -8.19
C GLN A 41 -33.07 -9.16 -7.30
N ALA A 42 -32.91 -9.97 -6.25
CA ALA A 42 -31.76 -9.91 -5.35
C ALA A 42 -30.44 -10.19 -6.09
N SER A 43 -30.45 -11.14 -7.03
CA SER A 43 -29.30 -11.43 -7.90
C SER A 43 -28.95 -10.24 -8.80
N SER A 44 -29.96 -9.60 -9.40
CA SER A 44 -29.80 -8.40 -10.21
C SER A 44 -29.22 -7.23 -9.39
N ASP A 45 -29.75 -6.98 -8.20
CA ASP A 45 -29.29 -5.93 -7.29
C ASP A 45 -27.85 -6.17 -6.83
N HIS A 46 -27.50 -7.43 -6.53
CA HIS A 46 -26.13 -7.81 -6.17
C HIS A 46 -25.16 -7.55 -7.34
N LEU A 47 -25.54 -7.91 -8.56
CA LEU A 47 -24.73 -7.69 -9.75
C LEU A 47 -24.56 -6.19 -10.05
N GLN A 48 -25.58 -5.36 -9.79
CA GLN A 48 -25.47 -3.91 -9.86
C GLN A 48 -24.52 -3.33 -8.81
N LEU A 49 -24.59 -3.82 -7.56
CA LEU A 49 -23.65 -3.45 -6.49
C LEU A 49 -22.21 -3.79 -6.85
N LEU A 50 -21.97 -5.00 -7.37
CA LEU A 50 -20.63 -5.42 -7.81
C LEU A 50 -20.10 -4.53 -8.94
N LYS A 51 -20.95 -4.22 -9.94
CA LYS A 51 -20.59 -3.28 -11.02
C LYS A 51 -20.24 -1.90 -10.48
N ARG A 52 -20.99 -1.39 -9.51
CA ARG A 52 -20.69 -0.10 -8.85
C ARG A 52 -19.36 -0.15 -8.12
N SER A 53 -19.14 -1.19 -7.31
CA SER A 53 -17.89 -1.40 -6.58
C SER A 53 -16.68 -1.48 -7.52
N LEU A 54 -16.80 -2.19 -8.64
CA LEU A 54 -15.73 -2.31 -9.62
C LEU A 54 -15.41 -0.96 -10.27
N ARG A 55 -16.43 -0.18 -10.62
CA ARG A 55 -16.24 1.19 -11.14
C ARG A 55 -15.49 2.07 -10.15
N THR A 56 -15.90 2.06 -8.89
CA THR A 56 -15.22 2.82 -7.83
C THR A 56 -13.77 2.38 -7.66
N LYS A 57 -13.50 1.07 -7.64
CA LYS A 57 -12.13 0.53 -7.57
C LYS A 57 -11.27 1.04 -8.73
N ASN A 58 -11.79 1.00 -9.95
CA ASN A 58 -11.05 1.44 -11.13
C ASN A 58 -10.70 2.94 -11.05
N VAL A 59 -11.66 3.79 -10.67
CA VAL A 59 -11.43 5.23 -10.50
C VAL A 59 -10.37 5.50 -9.42
N LEU A 60 -10.41 4.77 -8.30
CA LEU A 60 -9.40 4.91 -7.24
C LEU A 60 -8.01 4.44 -7.70
N GLN A 61 -7.94 3.39 -8.52
CA GLN A 61 -6.69 2.93 -9.10
C GLN A 61 -6.11 3.93 -10.10
N GLU A 62 -6.94 4.54 -10.93
CA GLU A 62 -6.55 5.61 -11.86
C GLU A 62 -6.00 6.80 -11.11
N LEU A 63 -6.73 7.30 -10.09
CA LEU A 63 -6.25 8.40 -9.23
C LEU A 63 -4.91 8.08 -8.55
N LEU A 64 -4.73 6.84 -8.07
CA LEU A 64 -3.47 6.41 -7.45
C LEU A 64 -2.33 6.39 -8.47
N GLN A 65 -2.60 6.00 -9.72
CA GLN A 65 -1.60 6.04 -10.79
C GLN A 65 -1.21 7.48 -11.12
N ASP A 66 -2.18 8.39 -11.22
CA ASP A 66 -1.92 9.81 -11.45
C ASP A 66 -1.06 10.41 -10.34
N GLN A 67 -1.38 10.11 -9.08
CA GLN A 67 -0.57 10.56 -7.94
C GLN A 67 0.86 10.02 -7.98
N LYS A 68 1.05 8.75 -8.36
CA LYS A 68 2.39 8.17 -8.53
C LYS A 68 3.16 8.85 -9.64
N LEU A 69 2.50 9.23 -10.73
CA LEU A 69 3.14 9.96 -11.83
C LEU A 69 3.59 11.35 -11.38
N VAL A 70 2.74 12.08 -10.66
CA VAL A 70 3.09 13.40 -10.09
C VAL A 70 4.26 13.27 -9.12
N PHE A 71 4.25 12.27 -8.24
CA PHE A 71 5.36 12.01 -7.32
C PHE A 71 6.66 11.68 -8.07
N ALA A 72 6.59 10.85 -9.11
CA ALA A 72 7.75 10.50 -9.92
C ALA A 72 8.32 11.74 -10.65
N GLY A 73 7.46 12.64 -11.14
CA GLY A 73 7.86 13.91 -11.72
C GLY A 73 8.60 14.79 -10.72
N ALA A 74 8.00 15.00 -9.53
CA ALA A 74 8.63 15.78 -8.45
C ALA A 74 9.96 15.16 -8.00
N GLN A 75 10.04 13.82 -7.90
CA GLN A 75 11.27 13.11 -7.59
C GLN A 75 12.33 13.32 -8.67
N SER A 76 11.97 13.28 -9.95
CA SER A 76 12.89 13.52 -11.06
C SER A 76 13.46 14.93 -11.02
N GLU A 77 12.63 15.95 -10.78
CA GLU A 77 13.07 17.34 -10.64
C GLU A 77 14.01 17.51 -9.44
N LEU A 78 13.71 16.87 -8.31
CA LEU A 78 14.57 16.88 -7.13
C LEU A 78 15.94 16.25 -7.42
N MET A 79 15.97 15.13 -8.14
CA MET A 79 17.21 14.44 -8.48
C MET A 79 18.05 15.26 -9.47
N ASP A 80 17.43 15.87 -10.48
CA ASP A 80 18.11 16.78 -11.42
C ASP A 80 18.70 18.01 -10.70
N TYR A 81 17.97 18.57 -9.73
CA TYR A 81 18.51 19.63 -8.88
C TYR A 81 19.71 19.16 -8.05
N LEU A 82 19.63 17.97 -7.45
CA LEU A 82 20.72 17.41 -6.64
C LEU A 82 21.96 17.06 -7.47
N GLU A 83 21.80 16.56 -8.69
CA GLU A 83 22.89 16.26 -9.62
C GLU A 83 23.65 17.51 -10.08
N LYS A 84 22.93 18.63 -10.25
CA LYS A 84 23.52 19.93 -10.62
C LYS A 84 24.23 20.65 -9.46
N GLN A 85 24.06 20.17 -8.22
CA GLN A 85 24.75 20.71 -7.06
C GLN A 85 25.98 19.83 -6.76
N PRO A 86 27.16 20.40 -6.45
CA PRO A 86 28.31 19.63 -5.97
C PRO A 86 28.03 19.18 -4.52
N MET A 87 27.12 18.21 -4.36
CA MET A 87 26.38 17.99 -3.12
C MET A 87 26.91 16.74 -2.41
N ASN A 88 28.18 16.78 -2.01
CA ASN A 88 28.55 16.06 -0.81
C ASN A 88 28.23 16.98 0.38
N PRO A 89 27.23 16.68 1.22
CA PRO A 89 26.87 17.53 2.37
C PRO A 89 27.99 17.61 3.43
N LEU A 90 29.02 16.77 3.31
CA LEU A 90 30.26 16.85 4.11
C LEU A 90 31.34 17.68 3.43
N TYR A 91 31.17 18.03 2.16
CA TYR A 91 32.09 18.90 1.45
C TYR A 91 32.07 20.29 2.09
N THR A 92 33.26 20.78 2.36
CA THR A 92 33.46 22.16 2.78
C THR A 92 34.81 22.57 2.28
N TYR A 93 34.83 23.72 1.62
CA TYR A 93 36.06 24.29 1.13
C TYR A 93 36.88 24.82 2.32
N ILE A 94 38.09 24.28 2.50
CA ILE A 94 38.98 24.64 3.61
C ILE A 94 40.25 25.27 3.04
N HIS A 95 40.55 26.49 3.48
CA HIS A 95 41.81 27.14 3.16
C HIS A 95 42.92 26.69 4.12
N LEU A 96 43.84 25.86 3.63
CA LEU A 96 44.97 25.39 4.42
C LEU A 96 46.21 26.27 4.20
N PRO A 97 46.72 26.97 5.23
CA PRO A 97 47.93 27.78 5.12
C PRO A 97 49.17 26.89 4.91
N LYS A 98 50.26 27.50 4.41
CA LYS A 98 51.56 26.81 4.23
C LYS A 98 52.26 26.50 5.55
N CYS A 99 52.09 27.34 6.56
CA CYS A 99 52.68 27.16 7.89
C CYS A 99 52.07 25.92 8.59
N TRP A 100 52.92 25.00 9.03
CA TRP A 100 52.52 23.72 9.60
C TRP A 100 51.66 23.88 10.86
N ASP A 101 52.09 24.69 11.82
CA ASP A 101 51.39 24.85 13.09
C ASP A 101 50.00 25.45 12.90
N LYS A 102 49.90 26.49 12.05
CA LYS A 102 48.62 27.11 11.68
C LYS A 102 47.70 26.14 10.95
N ARG A 103 48.26 25.30 10.07
CA ARG A 103 47.49 24.26 9.36
C ARG A 103 46.93 23.23 10.34
N LYS A 104 47.78 22.72 11.25
CA LYS A 104 47.36 21.74 12.26
C LYS A 104 46.25 22.31 13.15
N GLN A 105 46.41 23.56 13.59
CA GLN A 105 45.42 24.22 14.43
C GLN A 105 44.05 24.31 13.73
N ILE A 106 44.01 24.79 12.47
CA ILE A 106 42.77 24.86 11.68
C ILE A 106 42.10 23.49 11.54
N LEU A 107 42.88 22.42 11.29
CA LEU A 107 42.33 21.07 11.15
C LEU A 107 41.78 20.51 12.47
N VAL A 108 42.43 20.81 13.60
CA VAL A 108 41.96 20.42 14.93
C VAL A 108 40.66 21.14 15.27
N ASP A 109 40.61 22.45 15.00
CA ASP A 109 39.43 23.27 15.27
C ASP A 109 38.21 22.83 14.44
N LEU A 110 38.43 22.38 13.20
CA LEU A 110 37.37 21.86 12.31
C LEU A 110 36.88 20.45 12.69
N LYS A 111 37.65 19.69 13.47
CA LYS A 111 37.41 18.26 13.68
C LYS A 111 36.03 17.98 14.29
N ASP A 112 35.69 18.66 15.37
CA ASP A 112 34.46 18.37 16.13
C ASP A 112 33.21 18.81 15.35
N GLU A 113 33.29 19.93 14.64
CA GLU A 113 32.22 20.38 13.74
C GLU A 113 31.98 19.36 12.62
N LYS A 114 33.05 18.90 11.95
CA LYS A 114 32.97 17.92 10.86
C LYS A 114 32.39 16.60 11.32
N LEU A 115 32.79 16.12 12.50
CA LEU A 115 32.24 14.90 13.09
C LEU A 115 30.75 15.06 13.41
N THR A 116 30.34 16.21 13.96
CA THR A 116 28.95 16.48 14.30
C THR A 116 28.06 16.49 13.06
N VAL A 117 28.47 17.20 12.01
CA VAL A 117 27.72 17.25 10.73
C VAL A 117 27.68 15.87 10.08
N ALA A 118 28.79 15.12 10.10
CA ALA A 118 28.84 13.76 9.56
C ALA A 118 27.88 12.82 10.29
N LEU A 119 27.84 12.87 11.62
CA LEU A 119 26.91 12.06 12.41
C LEU A 119 25.45 12.41 12.12
N GLN A 120 25.11 13.70 12.09
CA GLN A 120 23.75 14.15 11.77
C GLN A 120 23.33 13.67 10.37
N TYR A 121 24.22 13.78 9.40
CA TYR A 121 23.98 13.32 8.05
C TYR A 121 23.76 11.80 7.97
N ILE A 122 24.61 11.00 8.63
CA ILE A 122 24.47 9.54 8.67
C ILE A 122 23.14 9.15 9.33
N LEU A 123 22.77 9.80 10.43
CA LEU A 123 21.50 9.54 11.12
C LEU A 123 20.30 9.87 10.23
N ALA A 124 20.30 11.04 9.58
CA ALA A 124 19.24 11.44 8.66
C ALA A 124 19.14 10.48 7.45
N ARG A 125 20.28 10.10 6.87
CA ARG A 125 20.33 9.20 5.70
C ARG A 125 19.93 7.77 6.03
N SER A 126 20.15 7.32 7.27
CA SER A 126 19.82 5.96 7.73
C SER A 126 18.44 5.83 8.40
N GLN A 127 17.76 6.94 8.73
CA GLN A 127 16.50 6.95 9.48
C GLN A 127 15.41 6.02 8.90
N ASN A 128 15.32 5.93 7.58
CA ASN A 128 14.29 5.13 6.89
C ASN A 128 14.86 3.84 6.28
N LEU A 129 16.13 3.53 6.52
CA LEU A 129 16.75 2.30 6.03
C LEU A 129 16.36 1.14 6.92
N ASN A 130 15.95 0.04 6.31
CA ASN A 130 15.82 -1.22 7.03
C ASN A 130 17.22 -1.82 7.23
N LEU A 131 17.74 -1.72 8.46
CA LEU A 131 19.07 -2.18 8.86
C LEU A 131 19.22 -3.72 8.86
N GLU A 132 18.11 -4.47 8.75
CA GLU A 132 18.12 -5.93 8.60
C GLU A 132 18.47 -6.35 7.16
N ASN A 133 18.40 -5.41 6.21
CA ASN A 133 18.74 -5.63 4.82
C ASN A 133 20.06 -4.94 4.48
N ARG A 134 20.84 -5.60 3.62
CA ARG A 134 21.98 -4.94 2.98
C ARG A 134 21.47 -3.76 2.14
N HIS A 135 21.99 -2.58 2.40
CA HIS A 135 21.67 -1.38 1.64
C HIS A 135 22.91 -0.82 0.96
N ALA A 136 22.79 -0.46 -0.31
CA ALA A 136 23.82 0.27 -1.05
C ALA A 136 23.16 1.36 -1.90
N SER A 137 23.72 2.56 -1.85
CA SER A 137 23.30 3.70 -2.65
C SER A 137 24.54 4.36 -3.23
N GLU A 138 24.50 4.67 -4.53
CA GLU A 138 25.59 5.33 -5.24
C GLU A 138 25.03 6.55 -5.97
N HIS A 139 25.71 7.69 -5.81
CA HIS A 139 25.44 8.91 -6.53
C HIS A 139 26.69 9.29 -7.33
N ARG A 140 26.56 9.38 -8.66
CA ARG A 140 27.65 9.72 -9.57
C ARG A 140 27.34 11.07 -10.20
N TYR A 141 28.34 11.93 -10.28
CA TYR A 141 28.22 13.29 -10.81
C TYR A 141 29.53 13.73 -11.44
N GLU A 142 29.48 14.78 -12.24
CA GLU A 142 30.64 15.45 -12.83
C GLU A 142 30.90 16.74 -12.05
N ASP A 143 32.14 16.95 -11.59
CA ASP A 143 32.54 18.18 -10.93
C ASP A 143 32.68 19.34 -11.94
N THR A 144 32.80 20.59 -11.47
CA THR A 144 32.98 21.77 -12.33
C THR A 144 34.20 21.70 -13.25
N ASP A 145 35.18 20.87 -12.88
CA ASP A 145 36.40 20.61 -13.65
C ASP A 145 36.27 19.46 -14.66
N GLY A 146 35.08 18.87 -14.81
CA GLY A 146 34.83 17.74 -15.71
C GLY A 146 35.28 16.38 -15.16
N ASN A 147 35.58 16.32 -13.85
CA ASN A 147 36.03 15.10 -13.20
C ASN A 147 34.84 14.24 -12.76
N PHE A 148 34.86 12.96 -13.12
CA PHE A 148 33.86 12.00 -12.65
C PHE A 148 34.04 11.68 -11.17
N CYS A 149 33.01 11.94 -10.38
CA CYS A 149 32.99 11.73 -8.94
C CYS A 149 31.89 10.73 -8.56
N CYS A 150 32.10 9.97 -7.49
CA CYS A 150 31.10 9.06 -6.93
C CYS A 150 31.03 9.16 -5.40
N ASN A 151 29.81 9.17 -4.87
CA ASN A 151 29.51 9.07 -3.45
C ASN A 151 28.72 7.79 -3.21
N ARG A 152 29.33 6.84 -2.47
CA ARG A 152 28.74 5.54 -2.19
C ARG A 152 28.46 5.42 -0.69
N PHE A 153 27.25 5.00 -0.36
CA PHE A 153 26.80 4.72 0.99
C PHE A 153 26.38 3.26 1.08
N GLU A 154 27.02 2.51 1.98
CA GLU A 154 26.79 1.08 2.19
C GLU A 154 26.49 0.81 3.66
N SER A 155 25.49 -0.04 3.89
CA SER A 155 25.17 -0.62 5.19
C SER A 155 25.13 -2.12 5.03
N GLU A 156 26.00 -2.81 5.76
CA GLU A 156 26.01 -4.27 5.84
C GLU A 156 25.26 -4.74 7.09
N VAL A 157 24.62 -5.89 6.99
CA VAL A 157 24.03 -6.55 8.16
C VAL A 157 25.17 -7.07 9.01
N MET A 158 25.25 -6.65 10.26
CA MET A 158 26.20 -7.21 11.21
C MET A 158 25.74 -8.64 11.52
N ASN A 159 26.24 -9.62 10.77
CA ASN A 159 26.12 -11.02 11.17
C ASN A 159 26.77 -11.15 12.55
N PRO A 160 26.09 -11.75 13.55
CA PRO A 160 26.73 -12.00 14.82
C PRO A 160 28.00 -12.81 14.56
N LEU A 161 29.13 -12.34 15.08
CA LEU A 161 30.40 -13.06 15.04
C LEU A 161 30.13 -14.51 15.46
N PRO A 162 30.66 -15.52 14.73
CA PRO A 162 30.47 -16.89 15.13
C PRO A 162 31.04 -17.04 16.55
N VAL A 163 30.16 -17.38 17.49
CA VAL A 163 30.56 -17.82 18.82
C VAL A 163 31.28 -19.14 18.59
N PHE A 164 32.61 -19.10 18.56
CA PHE A 164 33.42 -20.31 18.64
C PHE A 164 33.19 -20.89 20.05
N VAL A 165 32.39 -21.95 20.12
CA VAL A 165 32.21 -22.81 21.30
C VAL A 165 33.35 -23.81 21.35
#